data_AF-A0A2S4Y256-F1
#
_entry.id   AF-A0A2S4Y256-F1
#
_cell.length_a   1.000
_cell.length_b   1.000
_cell.length_c   1.000
_cell.angle_alpha   90.00
_cell.angle_beta   90.00
_cell.angle_gamma   90.00
#
_symmetry.space_group_name_H-M   'P 1'
#
loop_
_entity.id
_entity.type
_entity.pdbx_description
1 polymer ?
#
loop_
_entity_poly.entity_id
_entity_poly.type
_entity_poly.pdbx_seq_one_letter_code
_entity_poly.pdbx_strand_id
1 'polypeptide(L)' 'MSATTRSRTPDRLCAEAVDLARTAAEEAAAPGVVGEHAGMVSEGDRVVTHFFECKELGYRGWRWAVTVARAS' A
#
# COMPACT_ATOMS: atom_id res chain seq x y z
N MET A 1 18.82 12.68 14.72
CA MET A 1 17.99 12.06 13.67
C MET A 1 16.77 12.95 13.49
N SER A 2 16.67 13.65 12.35
CA SER A 2 15.53 14.54 12.09
C SER A 2 14.31 13.66 11.82
N ALA A 3 13.25 13.78 12.62
CA ALA A 3 11.98 13.16 12.29
C ALA A 3 11.43 13.95 11.10
N THR A 4 11.52 13.39 9.89
CA THR A 4 10.88 13.97 8.71
C THR A 4 9.40 14.06 9.01
N THR A 5 8.87 15.27 9.13
CA THR A 5 7.44 15.50 9.33
C THR A 5 6.72 14.81 8.18
N ARG A 6 5.91 13.78 8.47
CA ARG A 6 5.12 13.11 7.43
C ARG A 6 4.20 14.17 6.83
N SER A 7 4.44 14.50 5.56
CA SER A 7 3.46 15.25 4.79
C SER A 7 2.16 14.45 4.83
N ARG A 8 1.07 15.07 5.25
CA ARG A 8 -0.25 14.42 5.18
C ARG A 8 -0.78 14.35 3.75
N THR A 9 -0.20 15.14 2.85
CA THR A 9 -0.50 15.11 1.42
C THR A 9 0.35 14.01 0.78
N PRO A 10 -0.27 12.95 0.22
CA PRO A 10 0.45 11.90 -0.48
C PRO A 10 1.15 12.43 -1.73
N ASP A 11 2.31 11.87 -2.08
CA ASP A 11 2.90 12.08 -3.40
C ASP A 11 1.96 11.52 -4.46
N ARG A 12 1.62 12.33 -5.46
CA ARG A 12 0.59 11.99 -6.44
C ARG A 12 0.93 10.73 -7.25
N LEU A 13 2.19 10.56 -7.65
CA LEU A 13 2.59 9.39 -8.45
C LEU A 13 2.54 8.11 -7.63
N CYS A 14 2.99 8.16 -6.36
CA CYS A 14 2.83 7.02 -5.46
C CYS A 14 1.34 6.75 -5.17
N ALA A 15 0.53 7.78 -4.93
CA ALA A 15 -0.89 7.65 -4.63
C ALA A 15 -1.72 7.07 -5.79
N GLU A 16 -1.34 7.35 -7.02
CA GLU A 16 -1.98 6.82 -8.24
C GLU A 16 -1.51 5.39 -8.56
N ALA A 17 -0.45 4.87 -7.91
CA ALA A 17 0.16 3.56 -8.20
C ALA A 17 -0.61 2.35 -7.63
N VAL A 18 -1.94 2.40 -7.62
CA VAL A 18 -2.81 1.36 -7.04
C VAL A 18 -2.62 0.02 -7.76
N ASP A 19 -2.55 0.03 -9.09
CA ASP A 19 -2.40 -1.21 -9.88
C ASP A 19 -1.03 -1.85 -9.66
N LEU A 20 0.04 -1.05 -9.60
CA LEU A 20 1.37 -1.53 -9.25
C LEU A 20 1.37 -2.16 -7.85
N ALA A 21 0.73 -1.50 -6.89
CA ALA A 21 0.62 -2.00 -5.53
C ALA A 21 -0.21 -3.29 -5.44
N ARG A 22 -1.29 -3.39 -6.23
CA ARG A 22 -2.11 -4.61 -6.32
C ARG A 22 -1.31 -5.78 -6.86
N THR A 23 -0.62 -5.59 -7.99
CA THR A 23 0.20 -6.65 -8.59
C THR A 23 1.25 -7.15 -7.61
N ALA A 24 1.94 -6.26 -6.90
CA ALA A 24 2.92 -6.65 -5.89
C ALA A 24 2.30 -7.43 -4.71
N ALA A 25 1.09 -7.07 -4.27
CA ALA A 25 0.37 -7.85 -3.25
C ALA A 25 0.00 -9.24 -3.79
N GLU A 26 -0.49 -9.33 -5.02
CA GLU A 26 -0.89 -10.59 -5.66
C GLU A 26 0.30 -11.52 -5.95
N GLU A 27 1.47 -10.97 -6.26
CA GLU A 27 2.72 -11.74 -6.40
C GLU A 27 3.17 -12.37 -5.07
N ALA A 28 2.95 -11.68 -3.95
CA ALA A 28 3.34 -12.17 -2.62
C ALA A 28 2.30 -13.12 -2.01
N ALA A 29 1.04 -13.02 -2.43
CA ALA A 29 -0.08 -13.74 -1.85
C ALA A 29 -0.42 -15.02 -2.63
N ALA A 30 -1.22 -15.90 -2.02
CA ALA A 30 -1.86 -16.98 -2.76
C ALA A 30 -2.86 -16.42 -3.80
N PRO A 31 -3.12 -17.12 -4.91
CA PRO A 31 -4.05 -16.62 -5.92
C PRO A 31 -5.45 -16.30 -5.36
N GLY A 32 -5.95 -15.10 -5.66
CA GLY A 32 -7.32 -14.68 -5.33
C GLY A 32 -7.57 -14.22 -3.89
N VAL A 33 -6.54 -14.15 -3.04
CA VAL A 33 -6.72 -13.76 -1.62
C VAL A 33 -6.48 -12.27 -1.34
N VAL A 34 -6.03 -11.52 -2.34
CA VAL A 34 -5.97 -10.05 -2.31
C VAL A 34 -7.33 -9.49 -2.74
N GLY A 35 -7.90 -8.61 -1.92
CA GLY A 35 -9.22 -8.04 -2.13
C GLY A 35 -9.24 -6.63 -2.71
N GLU A 36 -10.29 -5.89 -2.38
CA GLU A 36 -10.47 -4.52 -2.85
C GLU A 36 -9.44 -3.57 -2.25
N HIS A 37 -9.16 -2.47 -2.95
CA HIS A 37 -8.33 -1.41 -2.40
C HIS A 37 -9.07 -0.72 -1.24
N ALA A 38 -8.49 -0.83 -0.04
CA ALA A 38 -9.07 -0.38 1.23
C ALA A 38 -8.56 1.01 1.64
N GLY A 39 -7.88 1.73 0.75
CA GLY A 39 -7.33 3.06 0.97
C GLY A 39 -5.80 3.08 1.04
N MET A 40 -5.25 4.23 1.43
CA MET A 40 -3.80 4.46 1.49
C MET A 40 -3.43 5.47 2.56
N VAL A 41 -2.15 5.49 2.94
CA VAL A 41 -1.57 6.47 3.85
C VAL A 41 -0.25 6.99 3.30
N SER A 42 0.01 8.28 3.48
CA SER A 42 1.35 8.84 3.22
C SER A 42 2.26 8.55 4.42
N GLU A 43 3.38 7.90 4.16
CA GLU A 43 4.36 7.52 5.19
C GLU A 43 5.55 8.49 5.25
N GLY A 44 5.72 9.33 4.23
CA GLY A 44 6.82 10.28 4.13
C GLY A 44 6.88 10.95 2.77
N ASP A 45 7.96 11.70 2.53
CA ASP A 45 8.19 12.31 1.21
C ASP A 45 8.31 11.21 0.16
N ARG A 46 7.46 11.25 -0.87
CA ARG A 46 7.45 10.28 -1.97
C ARG A 46 7.27 8.81 -1.55
N VAL A 47 6.63 8.56 -0.41
CA VAL A 47 6.32 7.21 0.09
C VAL A 47 4.86 7.11 0.50
N VAL A 48 4.14 6.15 -0.10
CA VAL A 48 2.72 5.86 0.18
C VAL A 48 2.54 4.36 0.41
N THR A 49 1.76 3.99 1.41
CA THR A 49 1.33 2.60 1.65
C THR A 49 -0.11 2.42 1.22
N HIS A 50 -0.37 1.51 0.29
CA HIS A 50 -1.69 1.08 -0.15
C HIS A 50 -2.14 -0.13 0.66
N PHE A 51 -3.40 -0.15 1.05
CA PHE A 51 -4.02 -1.28 1.73
C PHE A 51 -4.99 -2.00 0.80
N PHE A 52 -5.01 -3.32 0.87
CA PHE A 52 -6.02 -4.16 0.23
C PHE A 52 -6.64 -5.09 1.26
N GLU A 53 -7.92 -5.42 1.10
CA GLU A 53 -8.57 -6.41 1.96
C GLU A 53 -7.86 -7.76 1.89
N CYS A 54 -7.74 -8.47 3.02
CA CYS A 54 -7.30 -9.85 3.03
C CYS A 54 -8.51 -10.79 3.01
N LYS A 55 -8.59 -11.65 2.00
CA LYS A 55 -9.67 -12.64 1.83
C LYS A 55 -9.31 -14.02 2.40
N GLU A 56 -8.12 -14.17 3.00
CA GLU A 56 -7.74 -15.43 3.64
C GLU A 56 -8.56 -15.68 4.91
N LEU A 57 -9.21 -16.84 4.98
CA LEU A 57 -10.08 -17.21 6.10
C LEU A 57 -9.32 -17.26 7.44
N GLY A 58 -8.02 -17.59 7.41
CA GLY A 58 -7.15 -17.61 8.59
C GLY A 58 -6.76 -16.22 9.11
N TYR A 59 -6.92 -15.17 8.28
CA TYR A 59 -6.46 -13.81 8.58
C TYR A 59 -7.60 -12.79 8.47
N ARG A 60 -8.81 -13.15 8.91
CA ARG A 60 -9.96 -12.23 8.93
C ARG A 60 -9.62 -10.95 9.68
N GLY A 61 -9.96 -9.81 9.07
CA GLY A 61 -9.67 -8.47 9.61
C GLY A 61 -8.26 -7.95 9.30
N TRP A 62 -7.38 -8.77 8.72
CA TRP A 62 -6.10 -8.31 8.22
C TRP A 62 -6.25 -7.58 6.88
N ARG A 63 -5.21 -6.83 6.51
CA ARG A 63 -5.08 -6.16 5.23
C ARG A 63 -3.68 -6.42 4.67
N TRP A 64 -3.59 -6.56 3.37
CA TRP A 64 -2.32 -6.47 2.66
C TRP A 64 -1.87 -5.02 2.67
N ALA A 65 -0.58 -4.78 2.94
CA ALA A 65 0.01 -3.45 2.93
C ALA A 65 1.17 -3.43 1.94
N VAL A 66 1.12 -2.54 0.95
CA VAL A 66 2.16 -2.39 -0.06
C VAL A 66 2.66 -0.96 -0.07
N THR A 67 3.95 -0.79 0.22
CA THR A 67 4.60 0.52 0.26
C THR A 67 5.27 0.79 -1.07
N VAL A 68 4.85 1.86 -1.73
CA VAL A 68 5.44 2.36 -2.98
C VAL A 68 6.25 3.61 -2.68
N ALA A 69 7.49 3.63 -3.14
CA ALA A 69 8.37 4.79 -3.05
C ALA A 69 8.76 5.26 -4.46
N ARG A 70 8.73 6.58 -4.70
CA ARG A 70 9.19 7.14 -5.98
C ARG A 70 10.68 7.45 -5.92
N ALA A 71 11.44 6.79 -6.79
CA ALA A 71 12.86 7.04 -6.98
C ALA A 71 13.13 8.47 -7.50
N SER A 72 14.31 8.98 -7.18
CA SER A 72 14.82 10.31 -7.55
C SER A 72 15.62 10.29 -8.84
#